data_AF-A0A3N8PXK7-F1
#
_entry.id   AF-A0A3N8PXK7-F1
#
_cell.length_a   1.000
_cell.length_b   1.000
_cell.length_c   1.000
_cell.angle_alpha   90.00
_cell.angle_beta   90.00
_cell.angle_gamma   90.00
#
_symmetry.space_group_name_H-M   'P 1'
#
loop_
_entity.id
_entity.type
_entity.pdbx_description
1 polymer ?
#
loop_
_entity_poly.entity_id
_entity_poly.type
_entity_poly.pdbx_seq_one_letter_code
_entity_poly.pdbx_strand_id
1 'polypeptide(L)'
;MTPPRCSFSECSVRRTDSRFVTRGIVMAALSVCLPFGSVYGQPADAATPDPAGKSQIESHAPADLSTTQALQRMLALIQASGQVTDITPETVHRIFGVQTTAIGHGQFGYGQRLPGNWAFSIQRVTVGDTGPRVDLIFDPIPGTQASPLTTCEPTFAQFTAALESMGFSRRTHYGERGRWVFDAFERPRMDIRVYPVRAFSDNGEPLGPACVKAVLVR
;
A
#
# COMPACT_ATOMS: atom_id res chain seq x y z
N MET A 1 45.91 32.87 -1.48
CA MET A 1 44.97 32.73 -2.61
C MET A 1 43.98 31.64 -2.24
N THR A 2 42.75 32.06 -1.94
CA THR A 2 41.65 31.26 -1.43
C THR A 2 40.44 31.62 -2.29
N PRO A 3 39.70 30.66 -2.87
CA PRO A 3 38.39 30.94 -3.44
C PRO A 3 37.27 30.71 -2.40
N PRO A 4 36.10 31.36 -2.58
CA PRO A 4 35.22 31.73 -1.48
C PRO A 4 34.14 30.69 -1.15
N ARG A 5 33.65 30.79 0.09
CA ARG A 5 32.40 30.21 0.60
C ARG A 5 31.21 30.82 -0.14
N CYS A 6 30.26 29.99 -0.56
CA CYS A 6 28.88 30.42 -0.80
C CYS A 6 27.97 29.88 0.31
N SER A 7 27.48 30.82 1.10
CA SER A 7 26.36 30.71 2.01
C SER A 7 25.07 30.74 1.21
N PHE A 8 24.06 29.96 1.60
CA PHE A 8 22.67 30.23 1.23
C PHE A 8 21.86 30.40 2.50
N SER A 9 21.64 31.67 2.84
CA SER A 9 20.60 32.15 3.74
C SER A 9 19.20 31.86 3.16
N GLU A 10 18.30 31.57 4.09
CA GLU A 10 16.92 32.06 4.18
C GLU A 10 16.24 32.55 2.88
N CYS A 11 15.17 31.85 2.52
CA CYS A 11 13.99 32.52 2.01
C CYS A 11 12.82 32.27 2.97
N SER A 12 12.50 33.31 3.72
CA SER A 12 11.27 33.50 4.45
C SER A 12 10.22 34.16 3.56
N VAL A 13 8.96 33.99 3.96
CA VAL A 13 7.76 34.80 3.63
C VAL A 13 7.10 34.52 2.26
N ARG A 14 5.88 33.96 2.31
CA ARG A 14 4.64 34.75 2.11
C ARG A 14 3.40 33.98 2.56
N ARG A 15 2.97 34.32 3.78
CA ARG A 15 1.56 34.30 4.19
C ARG A 15 0.81 35.22 3.23
N THR A 16 -0.19 34.68 2.55
CA THR A 16 -1.19 35.49 1.86
C THR A 16 -2.55 35.08 2.38
N ASP A 17 -3.14 35.97 3.19
CA ASP A 17 -4.55 35.98 3.50
C ASP A 17 -5.39 35.99 2.22
N SER A 18 -6.44 35.18 2.17
CA SER A 18 -7.64 35.52 1.40
C SER A 18 -8.88 34.85 1.99
N ARG A 19 -9.49 35.61 2.90
CA ARG A 19 -10.90 36.04 2.85
C ARG A 19 -11.95 34.96 2.56
N PHE A 20 -12.61 34.58 3.66
CA PHE A 20 -14.07 34.51 3.80
C PHE A 20 -14.87 34.94 2.57
N VAL A 21 -15.63 34.00 2.00
CA VAL A 21 -16.91 34.30 1.36
C VAL A 21 -17.96 33.38 1.96
N THR A 22 -18.73 33.97 2.87
CA THR A 22 -19.93 33.42 3.48
C THR A 22 -21.09 33.51 2.49
N ARG A 23 -21.67 32.36 2.11
CA ARG A 23 -23.06 32.20 1.64
C ARG A 23 -23.47 30.81 2.14
N GLY A 24 -24.33 30.64 3.14
CA GLY A 24 -25.62 31.28 3.33
C GLY A 24 -26.69 30.38 2.72
N ILE A 25 -26.97 29.22 3.34
CA ILE A 25 -28.19 28.46 3.09
C ILE A 25 -28.78 28.04 4.44
N VAL A 26 -29.89 28.70 4.74
CA VAL A 26 -30.86 28.36 5.79
C VAL A 26 -31.61 27.12 5.33
N MET A 27 -31.64 26.05 6.13
CA MET A 27 -32.64 24.99 6.00
C MET A 27 -33.38 24.86 7.32
N ALA A 28 -34.69 25.09 7.21
CA ALA A 28 -35.65 25.21 8.27
C ALA A 28 -35.86 23.88 9.02
N ALA A 29 -35.98 23.99 10.34
CA ALA A 29 -36.48 22.94 11.20
C ALA A 29 -37.97 22.71 10.93
N LEU A 30 -38.34 21.46 10.65
CA LEU A 30 -39.72 21.00 10.76
C LEU A 30 -39.80 20.01 11.92
N SER A 31 -40.24 20.58 13.04
CA SER A 31 -40.69 19.89 14.25
C SER A 31 -42.03 19.24 13.97
N VAL A 32 -42.16 17.94 14.21
CA VAL A 32 -43.45 17.23 14.26
C VAL A 32 -43.59 16.64 15.66
N CYS A 33 -44.44 17.29 16.47
CA CYS A 33 -44.97 16.76 17.72
C CYS A 33 -46.10 15.77 17.41
N LEU A 34 -46.12 14.62 18.09
CA LEU A 34 -47.34 13.86 18.33
C LEU A 34 -47.37 13.31 19.78
N PRO A 35 -48.57 13.05 20.34
CA PRO A 35 -48.84 13.22 21.76
C PRO A 35 -48.91 11.92 22.58
N PHE A 36 -48.94 12.15 23.89
CA PHE A 36 -49.14 11.25 25.02
C PHE A 36 -50.17 10.12 24.86
N GLY A 37 -49.82 8.96 25.43
CA GLY A 37 -50.75 7.92 25.87
C GLY A 37 -50.08 7.04 26.93
N SER A 38 -50.45 7.23 28.20
CA SER A 38 -50.05 6.40 29.35
C SER A 38 -51.00 5.21 29.53
N VAL A 39 -50.48 4.01 29.82
CA VAL A 39 -51.19 2.99 30.60
C VAL A 39 -50.19 2.25 31.51
N TYR A 40 -50.56 2.13 32.78
CA TYR A 40 -49.85 1.48 33.89
C TYR A 40 -49.83 -0.06 33.79
N GLY A 41 -48.76 -0.68 34.31
CA GLY A 41 -48.76 -2.10 34.69
C GLY A 41 -47.38 -2.64 35.09
N GLN A 42 -47.10 -2.71 36.39
CA GLN A 42 -46.00 -3.46 37.04
C GLN A 42 -46.72 -4.40 38.06
N PRO A 43 -46.28 -5.65 38.39
CA PRO A 43 -44.91 -5.90 38.86
C PRO A 43 -44.27 -7.30 38.68
N ALA A 44 -42.99 -7.29 39.06
CA ALA A 44 -42.21 -8.32 39.77
C ALA A 44 -41.35 -9.34 38.98
N ASP A 45 -40.07 -9.27 39.32
CA ASP A 45 -39.04 -10.31 39.40
C ASP A 45 -38.68 -11.12 38.15
N ALA A 46 -37.48 -10.86 37.62
CA ALA A 46 -36.30 -11.66 37.94
C ALA A 46 -35.21 -11.49 36.88
N ALA A 47 -33.97 -11.59 37.33
CA ALA A 47 -32.75 -11.84 36.56
C ALA A 47 -32.16 -10.69 35.74
N THR A 48 -31.31 -9.92 36.42
CA THR A 48 -30.03 -9.43 35.88
C THR A 48 -29.31 -10.56 35.15
N PRO A 49 -28.79 -10.29 33.94
CA PRO A 49 -27.33 -10.26 33.84
C PRO A 49 -26.86 -9.08 32.98
N ASP A 50 -26.18 -8.14 33.64
CA ASP A 50 -25.06 -7.46 33.01
C ASP A 50 -24.01 -8.54 32.69
N PRO A 51 -23.53 -8.58 31.45
CA PRO A 51 -22.10 -8.42 31.35
C PRO A 51 -21.84 -7.30 30.36
N ALA A 52 -21.31 -6.21 30.92
CA ALA A 52 -20.24 -5.41 30.35
C ALA A 52 -19.79 -5.97 29.00
N GLY A 53 -20.30 -5.33 27.94
CA GLY A 53 -19.82 -5.54 26.60
C GLY A 53 -18.31 -5.42 26.66
N LYS A 54 -17.64 -6.57 26.59
CA LYS A 54 -16.22 -6.62 26.31
C LYS A 54 -16.11 -6.01 24.93
N SER A 55 -15.86 -4.71 24.89
CA SER A 55 -15.22 -4.06 23.77
C SER A 55 -13.97 -4.87 23.57
N GLN A 56 -14.02 -5.83 22.64
CA GLN A 56 -12.84 -6.43 22.09
C GLN A 56 -12.14 -5.25 21.47
N ILE A 57 -11.23 -4.66 22.24
CA ILE A 57 -10.09 -3.98 21.66
C ILE A 57 -9.44 -5.10 20.88
N GLU A 58 -9.82 -5.18 19.61
CA GLU A 58 -9.15 -5.97 18.60
C GLU A 58 -7.73 -5.44 18.62
N SER A 59 -6.92 -6.06 19.47
CA SER A 59 -5.47 -5.92 19.45
C SER A 59 -5.06 -6.58 18.15
N HIS A 60 -5.22 -5.84 17.06
CA HIS A 60 -4.67 -6.19 15.77
C HIS A 60 -3.16 -6.11 15.97
N ALA A 61 -2.58 -7.23 16.39
CA ALA A 61 -1.18 -7.47 16.15
C ALA A 61 -0.95 -7.15 14.67
N PRO A 62 0.06 -6.32 14.33
CA PRO A 62 0.40 -6.07 12.94
C PRO A 62 0.55 -7.44 12.27
N ALA A 63 -0.12 -7.65 11.14
CA ALA A 63 0.04 -8.89 10.40
C ALA A 63 1.54 -9.08 10.15
N ASP A 64 2.10 -10.22 10.54
CA ASP A 64 3.50 -10.56 10.30
C ASP A 64 3.58 -11.32 8.97
N LEU A 65 3.59 -10.58 7.87
CA LEU A 65 3.59 -11.18 6.54
C LEU A 65 5.00 -11.60 6.14
N SER A 66 5.12 -12.83 5.68
CA SER A 66 6.32 -13.27 4.97
C SER A 66 6.37 -12.66 3.55
N THR A 67 7.56 -12.64 2.95
CA THR A 67 7.76 -12.26 1.54
C THR A 67 6.83 -13.06 0.61
N THR A 68 6.73 -14.37 0.84
CA THR A 68 5.86 -15.26 0.07
C THR A 68 4.40 -14.85 0.16
N GLN A 69 3.92 -14.56 1.38
CA GLN A 69 2.54 -14.11 1.58
C GLN A 69 2.28 -12.76 0.94
N ALA A 70 3.22 -11.81 1.05
CA ALA A 70 3.08 -10.49 0.42
C ALA A 70 2.97 -10.59 -1.11
N LEU A 71 3.79 -11.42 -1.75
CA LEU A 71 3.74 -11.65 -3.21
C LEU A 71 2.47 -12.40 -3.63
N GLN A 72 2.06 -13.43 -2.91
CA GLN A 72 0.82 -14.15 -3.19
C GLN A 72 -0.42 -13.25 -3.04
N ARG A 73 -0.45 -12.39 -2.02
CA ARG A 73 -1.53 -11.43 -1.80
C ARG A 73 -1.52 -10.32 -2.85
N MET A 74 -0.36 -9.95 -3.36
CA MET A 74 -0.26 -9.03 -4.49
C MET A 74 -0.87 -9.62 -5.76
N LEU A 75 -0.61 -10.90 -6.06
CA LEU A 75 -1.26 -11.61 -7.16
C LEU A 75 -2.78 -11.66 -6.99
N ALA A 76 -3.26 -11.97 -5.78
CA ALA A 76 -4.70 -11.95 -5.48
C ALA A 76 -5.32 -10.55 -5.64
N LEU A 77 -4.59 -9.49 -5.25
CA LEU A 77 -5.01 -8.10 -5.43
C LEU A 77 -5.13 -7.74 -6.91
N ILE A 78 -4.12 -8.07 -7.72
CA ILE A 78 -4.13 -7.87 -9.18
C ILE A 78 -5.28 -8.63 -9.85
N GLN A 79 -5.54 -9.85 -9.40
CA GLN A 79 -6.63 -10.68 -9.93
C GLN A 79 -8.01 -10.11 -9.58
N ALA A 80 -8.16 -9.53 -8.39
CA ALA A 80 -9.41 -8.95 -7.90
C ALA A 80 -9.71 -7.54 -8.43
N SER A 81 -8.74 -6.89 -9.08
CA SER A 81 -8.86 -5.50 -9.55
C SER A 81 -8.86 -5.42 -11.08
N GLY A 82 -9.78 -4.66 -11.67
CA GLY A 82 -9.83 -4.43 -13.12
C GLY A 82 -8.95 -3.26 -13.58
N GLN A 83 -8.69 -2.31 -12.68
CA GLN A 83 -7.84 -1.13 -12.87
C GLN A 83 -7.19 -0.71 -11.55
N VAL A 84 -6.13 0.11 -11.60
CA VAL A 84 -5.38 0.52 -10.40
C VAL A 84 -6.23 1.24 -9.34
N THR A 85 -7.26 1.98 -9.73
CA THR A 85 -8.14 2.71 -8.79
C THR A 85 -9.03 1.79 -7.97
N ASP A 86 -9.23 0.55 -8.40
CA ASP A 86 -9.96 -0.47 -7.64
C ASP A 86 -9.16 -0.92 -6.40
N ILE A 87 -7.86 -0.63 -6.38
CA ILE A 87 -6.98 -0.90 -5.24
C ILE A 87 -7.12 0.26 -4.24
N THR A 88 -8.00 0.06 -3.26
CA THR A 88 -8.31 0.95 -2.15
C THR A 88 -7.81 0.39 -0.81
N PRO A 89 -7.73 1.21 0.26
CA PRO A 89 -7.44 0.72 1.62
C PRO A 89 -8.30 -0.49 2.02
N GLU A 90 -9.59 -0.49 1.67
CA GLU A 90 -10.52 -1.56 2.01
C GLU A 90 -10.19 -2.86 1.27
N THR A 91 -9.85 -2.77 -0.01
CA THR A 91 -9.41 -3.95 -0.77
C THR A 91 -8.07 -4.49 -0.30
N VAL A 92 -7.14 -3.61 0.09
CA VAL A 92 -5.86 -4.02 0.69
C VAL A 92 -6.10 -4.66 2.04
N HIS A 93 -6.94 -4.10 2.91
CA HIS A 93 -7.29 -4.75 4.18
C HIS A 93 -7.88 -6.14 3.96
N ARG A 94 -8.84 -6.27 3.03
CA ARG A 94 -9.49 -7.55 2.74
C ARG A 94 -8.54 -8.62 2.21
N ILE A 95 -7.59 -8.27 1.35
CA ILE A 95 -6.70 -9.23 0.66
C ILE A 95 -5.37 -9.41 1.41
N PHE A 96 -4.80 -8.32 1.89
CA PHE A 96 -3.54 -8.33 2.66
C PHE A 96 -3.75 -8.53 4.15
N GLY A 97 -4.94 -8.36 4.71
CA GLY A 97 -5.16 -8.45 6.16
C GLY A 97 -4.44 -7.37 6.95
N VAL A 98 -4.09 -6.23 6.32
CA VAL A 98 -3.34 -5.13 6.94
C VAL A 98 -4.10 -3.83 6.88
N GLN A 99 -3.94 -3.00 7.91
CA GLN A 99 -4.47 -1.64 7.92
C GLN A 99 -3.45 -0.69 7.28
N THR A 100 -3.87 0.03 6.26
CA THR A 100 -3.06 1.09 5.64
C THR A 100 -3.28 2.42 6.33
N THR A 101 -2.25 3.26 6.36
CA THR A 101 -2.33 4.64 6.83
C THR A 101 -2.49 5.59 5.65
N ALA A 102 -3.34 6.61 5.79
CA ALA A 102 -3.41 7.70 4.82
C ALA A 102 -2.12 8.53 4.89
N ILE A 103 -1.46 8.72 3.75
CA ILE A 103 -0.19 9.49 3.65
C ILE A 103 -0.35 10.76 2.81
N GLY A 104 -1.53 10.98 2.22
CA GLY A 104 -1.85 12.16 1.42
C GLY A 104 -3.21 12.02 0.74
N HIS A 105 -3.58 13.02 -0.05
CA HIS A 105 -4.85 12.99 -0.79
C HIS A 105 -4.89 11.81 -1.77
N GLY A 106 -5.75 10.83 -1.49
CA GLY A 106 -5.87 9.62 -2.30
C GLY A 106 -4.68 8.65 -2.18
N GLN A 107 -3.73 8.90 -1.29
CA GLN A 107 -2.53 8.08 -1.08
C GLN A 107 -2.61 7.35 0.26
N PHE A 108 -2.18 6.10 0.25
CA PHE A 108 -2.13 5.28 1.46
C PHE A 108 -0.91 4.37 1.41
N GLY A 109 -0.49 3.86 2.57
CA GLY A 109 0.61 2.92 2.64
C GLY A 109 0.59 2.03 3.87
N TYR A 110 1.27 0.91 3.77
CA TYR A 110 1.62 0.00 4.85
C TYR A 110 3.06 -0.46 4.65
N GLY A 111 3.80 -0.61 5.75
CA GLY A 111 5.18 -1.10 5.72
C GLY A 111 5.47 -2.04 6.88
N GLN A 112 6.30 -3.05 6.63
CA GLN A 112 6.66 -4.06 7.62
C GLN A 112 8.14 -4.42 7.49
N ARG A 113 8.80 -4.65 8.64
CA ARG A 113 10.13 -5.25 8.66
C ARG A 113 10.06 -6.73 8.31
N LEU A 114 11.09 -7.20 7.63
CA LEU A 114 11.30 -8.60 7.30
C LEU A 114 12.63 -9.08 7.92
N PRO A 115 12.82 -10.39 8.08
CA PRO A 115 14.11 -10.95 8.48
C PRO A 115 15.27 -10.51 7.56
N GLY A 116 16.49 -10.52 8.10
CA GLY A 116 17.69 -10.24 7.31
C GLY A 116 17.85 -8.76 6.92
N ASN A 117 17.35 -7.84 7.75
CA ASN A 117 17.42 -6.38 7.52
C ASN A 117 16.73 -5.92 6.23
N TRP A 118 15.65 -6.60 5.85
CA TRP A 118 14.75 -6.19 4.78
C TRP A 118 13.49 -5.56 5.36
N ALA A 119 12.76 -4.84 4.51
CA ALA A 119 11.40 -4.42 4.75
C ALA A 119 10.62 -4.55 3.44
N PHE A 120 9.29 -4.64 3.54
CA PHE A 120 8.43 -4.40 2.39
C PHE A 120 7.42 -3.30 2.69
N SER A 121 6.93 -2.69 1.62
CA SER A 121 5.83 -1.73 1.67
C SER A 121 4.85 -1.97 0.55
N ILE A 122 3.56 -1.79 0.83
CA ILE A 122 2.52 -1.58 -0.18
C ILE A 122 2.01 -0.15 -0.07
N GLN A 123 2.03 0.60 -1.17
CA GLN A 123 1.59 1.99 -1.16
C GLN A 123 0.88 2.37 -2.46
N ARG A 124 -0.13 3.22 -2.36
CA ARG A 124 -0.70 3.93 -3.50
C ARG A 124 -0.19 5.36 -3.53
N VAL A 125 0.46 5.73 -4.63
CA VAL A 125 1.02 7.06 -4.88
C VAL A 125 0.43 7.64 -6.17
N THR A 126 0.53 8.96 -6.34
CA THR A 126 0.21 9.63 -7.60
C THR A 126 1.50 10.03 -8.30
N VAL A 127 1.73 9.55 -9.52
CA VAL A 127 2.98 9.78 -10.26
C VAL A 127 2.77 10.84 -11.33
N GLY A 128 2.90 12.12 -10.94
CA GLY A 128 2.73 13.26 -11.86
C GLY A 128 1.47 13.11 -12.74
N ASP A 129 1.63 13.30 -14.04
CA ASP A 129 0.54 13.14 -15.02
C ASP A 129 0.25 11.68 -15.41
N THR A 130 1.03 10.71 -14.91
CA THR A 130 0.78 9.27 -15.16
C THR A 130 -0.41 8.74 -14.35
N GLY A 131 -0.81 9.46 -13.30
CA GLY A 131 -1.93 9.06 -12.45
C GLY A 131 -1.55 8.13 -11.30
N PRO A 132 -2.54 7.45 -10.68
CA PRO A 132 -2.33 6.59 -9.52
C PRO A 132 -1.50 5.35 -9.88
N ARG A 133 -0.67 4.93 -8.93
CA ARG A 133 0.14 3.72 -9.01
C ARG A 133 0.18 3.01 -7.67
N VAL A 134 0.08 1.69 -7.68
CA VAL A 134 0.27 0.87 -6.48
C VAL A 134 1.61 0.16 -6.56
N ASP A 135 2.42 0.32 -5.53
CA ASP A 135 3.76 -0.24 -5.45
C ASP A 135 3.82 -1.26 -4.31
N LEU A 136 4.22 -2.49 -4.61
CA LEU A 136 4.79 -3.41 -3.63
C LEU A 136 6.31 -3.40 -3.81
N ILE A 137 7.07 -3.01 -2.79
CA ILE A 137 8.54 -2.87 -2.87
C ILE A 137 9.18 -3.58 -1.69
N PHE A 138 10.27 -4.29 -1.95
CA PHE A 138 11.13 -4.92 -0.94
C PHE A 138 12.47 -4.21 -0.90
N ASP A 139 12.82 -3.53 0.20
CA ASP A 139 14.05 -2.74 0.31
C ASP A 139 14.88 -3.12 1.54
N PRO A 140 16.22 -3.02 1.46
CA PRO A 140 17.06 -3.02 2.64
C PRO A 140 16.63 -1.90 3.60
N ILE A 141 16.65 -2.17 4.89
CA ILE A 141 16.41 -1.11 5.87
C ILE A 141 17.59 -0.12 5.82
N PRO A 142 17.33 1.20 5.68
CA PRO A 142 18.38 2.20 5.62
C PRO A 142 19.37 2.11 6.79
N GLY A 143 20.66 2.24 6.49
CA GLY A 143 21.73 2.18 7.50
C GLY A 143 22.06 0.77 8.00
N THR A 144 21.51 -0.28 7.39
CA THR A 144 21.79 -1.68 7.77
C THR A 144 22.27 -2.52 6.59
N GLN A 145 23.06 -3.55 6.87
CA GLN A 145 23.49 -4.52 5.87
C GLN A 145 22.39 -5.59 5.70
N ALA A 146 21.75 -5.62 4.53
CA ALA A 146 20.78 -6.65 4.19
C ALA A 146 21.44 -8.02 3.93
N SER A 147 20.78 -9.08 4.39
CA SER A 147 21.14 -10.45 4.04
C SER A 147 20.95 -10.68 2.54
N PRO A 148 21.84 -11.45 1.88
CA PRO A 148 21.71 -11.74 0.46
C PRO A 148 20.44 -12.57 0.17
N LEU A 149 19.78 -12.27 -0.95
CA LEU A 149 18.61 -13.01 -1.43
C LEU A 149 19.08 -14.19 -2.31
N THR A 150 19.52 -15.28 -1.68
CA THR A 150 19.97 -16.51 -2.38
C THR A 150 18.81 -17.47 -2.67
N THR A 151 17.71 -17.33 -1.94
CA THR A 151 16.46 -18.07 -2.15
C THR A 151 15.28 -17.09 -2.12
N CYS A 152 14.24 -17.40 -2.89
CA CYS A 152 12.97 -16.68 -2.85
C CYS A 152 11.83 -17.55 -3.33
N GLU A 153 10.71 -17.42 -2.66
CA GLU A 153 9.47 -18.11 -2.97
C GLU A 153 8.32 -17.08 -2.93
N PRO A 154 7.55 -16.91 -4.01
CA PRO A 154 7.85 -17.40 -5.35
C PRO A 154 9.12 -16.74 -5.92
N THR A 155 9.81 -17.46 -6.81
CA THR A 155 10.83 -16.88 -7.69
C THR A 155 10.20 -15.86 -8.64
N PHE A 156 11.03 -15.00 -9.25
CA PHE A 156 10.57 -14.07 -10.28
C PHE A 156 9.81 -14.79 -11.39
N ALA A 157 10.35 -15.91 -11.89
CA ALA A 157 9.74 -16.68 -12.97
C ALA A 157 8.34 -17.21 -12.60
N GLN A 158 8.18 -17.76 -11.40
CA GLN A 158 6.89 -18.23 -10.91
C GLN A 158 5.88 -17.08 -10.75
N PHE A 159 6.31 -15.95 -10.18
CA PHE A 159 5.45 -14.77 -10.04
C PHE A 159 4.97 -14.25 -11.41
N THR A 160 5.87 -14.14 -12.38
CA THR A 160 5.51 -13.64 -13.73
C THR A 160 4.65 -14.62 -14.51
N ALA A 161 4.87 -15.93 -14.35
CA ALA A 161 4.00 -16.94 -14.96
C ALA A 161 2.57 -16.84 -14.43
N ALA A 162 2.39 -16.49 -13.15
CA ALA A 162 1.06 -16.23 -12.60
C ALA A 162 0.39 -15.01 -13.26
N LEU A 163 1.12 -13.93 -13.55
CA LEU A 163 0.57 -12.79 -14.30
C LEU A 163 0.15 -13.18 -15.72
N GLU A 164 0.96 -13.95 -16.42
CA GLU A 164 0.63 -14.45 -17.76
C GLU A 164 -0.65 -15.32 -17.73
N SER A 165 -0.79 -16.16 -16.69
CA SER A 165 -2.02 -16.97 -16.49
C SER A 165 -3.27 -16.14 -16.21
N MET A 166 -3.12 -14.88 -15.75
CA MET A 166 -4.21 -13.92 -15.58
C MET A 166 -4.55 -13.15 -16.86
N GLY A 167 -3.94 -13.49 -17.99
CA GLY A 167 -4.20 -12.89 -19.30
C GLY A 167 -3.38 -11.63 -19.60
N PHE A 168 -2.32 -11.37 -18.84
CA PHE A 168 -1.39 -10.29 -19.18
C PHE A 168 -0.41 -10.71 -20.27
N SER A 169 -0.11 -9.79 -21.19
CA SER A 169 0.93 -9.96 -22.20
C SER A 169 2.28 -9.46 -21.67
N ARG A 170 3.30 -10.31 -21.69
CA ARG A 170 4.64 -10.00 -21.17
C ARG A 170 5.54 -9.31 -22.20
N ARG A 171 6.30 -8.30 -21.77
CA ARG A 171 7.41 -7.69 -22.50
C ARG A 171 8.60 -7.47 -21.58
N THR A 172 9.78 -7.95 -21.97
CA THR A 172 11.01 -7.73 -21.19
C THR A 172 11.68 -6.43 -21.60
N HIS A 173 12.07 -5.63 -20.61
CA HIS A 173 12.76 -4.37 -20.80
C HIS A 173 14.23 -4.47 -20.37
N TYR A 174 15.11 -4.22 -21.34
CA TYR A 174 16.54 -4.09 -21.14
C TYR A 174 16.93 -2.60 -21.15
N GLY A 175 17.85 -2.25 -20.27
CA GLY A 175 18.48 -0.95 -20.21
C GLY A 175 19.78 -0.94 -21.00
N GLU A 176 20.60 0.06 -20.71
CA GLU A 176 21.93 0.18 -21.32
C GLU A 176 22.76 -1.09 -21.13
N ARG A 177 23.56 -1.42 -22.16
CA ARG A 177 24.42 -2.61 -22.21
C ARG A 177 23.66 -3.94 -22.06
N GLY A 178 22.37 -3.97 -22.41
CA GLY A 178 21.56 -5.19 -22.37
C GLY A 178 21.23 -5.65 -20.96
N ARG A 179 21.37 -4.78 -19.94
CA ARG A 179 21.03 -5.13 -18.56
C ARG A 179 19.52 -5.30 -18.43
N TRP A 180 19.06 -6.45 -17.94
CA TRP A 180 17.65 -6.65 -17.63
C TRP A 180 17.20 -5.70 -16.50
N VAL A 181 16.15 -4.91 -16.74
CA VAL A 181 15.67 -3.90 -15.79
C VAL A 181 14.35 -4.29 -15.15
N PHE A 182 13.36 -4.68 -15.96
CA PHE A 182 12.05 -5.16 -15.49
C PHE A 182 11.32 -5.89 -16.62
N ASP A 183 10.26 -6.61 -16.27
CA ASP A 183 9.27 -7.10 -17.23
C ASP A 183 7.97 -6.32 -17.06
N ALA A 184 7.40 -5.86 -18.18
CA ALA A 184 6.09 -5.25 -18.26
C ALA A 184 5.04 -6.31 -18.61
N PHE A 185 3.85 -6.14 -18.05
CA PHE A 185 2.71 -7.02 -18.21
C PHE A 185 1.49 -6.15 -18.48
N GLU A 186 0.88 -6.32 -19.65
CA GLU A 186 -0.19 -5.43 -20.10
C GLU A 186 -1.48 -6.18 -20.35
N ARG A 187 -2.58 -5.60 -19.90
CA ARG A 187 -3.95 -5.95 -20.31
C ARG A 187 -4.79 -4.66 -20.40
N PRO A 188 -6.02 -4.69 -20.95
CA PRO A 188 -6.85 -3.50 -21.00
C PRO A 188 -7.03 -2.87 -19.61
N ARG A 189 -6.71 -1.56 -19.49
CA ARG A 189 -6.81 -0.75 -18.26
C ARG A 189 -5.87 -1.13 -17.10
N MET A 190 -4.86 -1.97 -17.34
CA MET A 190 -3.86 -2.29 -16.32
C MET A 190 -2.48 -2.60 -16.92
N ASP A 191 -1.46 -1.86 -16.47
CA ASP A 191 -0.02 -2.10 -16.72
C ASP A 191 0.65 -2.53 -15.41
N ILE A 192 1.47 -3.57 -15.47
CA ILE A 192 2.24 -4.04 -14.33
C ILE A 192 3.71 -4.13 -14.70
N ARG A 193 4.57 -3.57 -13.85
CA ARG A 193 6.02 -3.71 -13.98
C ARG A 193 6.56 -4.52 -12.83
N VAL A 194 7.28 -5.59 -13.14
CA VAL A 194 7.92 -6.46 -12.15
C VAL A 194 9.43 -6.31 -12.27
N TYR A 195 10.07 -5.82 -11.21
CA TYR A 195 11.50 -5.60 -11.15
C TYR A 195 12.18 -6.81 -10.52
N PRO A 196 13.23 -7.38 -11.13
CA PRO A 196 14.02 -8.44 -10.54
C PRO A 196 15.09 -7.90 -9.60
N VAL A 197 15.51 -8.73 -8.64
CA VAL A 197 16.78 -8.60 -7.91
C VAL A 197 17.44 -9.97 -7.85
N ARG A 198 18.78 -9.99 -7.94
CA ARG A 198 19.56 -11.23 -7.91
C ARG A 198 20.89 -10.97 -7.20
N ALA A 199 21.27 -11.90 -6.34
CA ALA A 199 22.60 -11.93 -5.73
C ALA A 199 23.61 -12.57 -6.69
N PHE A 200 24.83 -12.03 -6.71
CA PHE A 200 25.94 -12.52 -7.53
C PHE A 200 27.15 -12.77 -6.63
N SER A 201 27.97 -13.76 -6.97
CA SER A 201 29.27 -13.99 -6.35
C SER A 201 30.32 -12.99 -6.85
N ASP A 202 31.49 -12.99 -6.21
CA ASP A 202 32.60 -12.08 -6.55
C ASP A 202 33.10 -12.24 -7.99
N ASN A 203 32.93 -13.43 -8.59
CA ASN A 203 33.25 -13.71 -9.98
C ASN A 203 32.13 -13.33 -10.97
N GLY A 204 31.01 -12.78 -10.49
CA GLY A 204 29.89 -12.34 -11.33
C GLY A 204 28.86 -13.42 -11.65
N GLU A 205 28.98 -14.63 -11.11
CA GLU A 205 28.00 -15.70 -11.33
C GLU A 205 26.73 -15.51 -10.46
N PRO A 206 25.54 -15.81 -10.98
CA PRO A 206 24.31 -15.86 -10.19
C PRO A 206 24.41 -16.83 -9.00
N LEU A 207 24.09 -16.35 -7.79
CA LEU A 207 24.02 -17.19 -6.60
C LEU A 207 22.69 -17.97 -6.45
N GLY A 208 21.72 -17.70 -7.32
CA GLY A 208 20.39 -18.29 -7.26
C GLY A 208 19.42 -17.73 -8.30
N PRO A 209 18.13 -18.11 -8.24
CA PRO A 209 17.11 -17.54 -9.12
C PRO A 209 16.98 -16.02 -8.90
N ALA A 210 16.37 -15.33 -9.87
CA ALA A 210 15.97 -13.95 -9.64
C ALA A 210 14.75 -13.91 -8.70
N CYS A 211 14.74 -12.95 -7.79
CA CYS A 211 13.66 -12.66 -6.87
C CYS A 211 12.89 -11.41 -7.32
N VAL A 212 11.66 -11.26 -6.85
CA VAL A 212 10.90 -10.03 -7.09
C VAL A 212 11.39 -8.93 -6.15
N LYS A 213 11.85 -7.83 -6.72
CA LYS A 213 12.27 -6.61 -6.01
C LYS A 213 11.09 -5.67 -5.79
N ALA A 214 10.30 -5.48 -6.83
CA ALA A 214 9.14 -4.60 -6.80
C ALA A 214 8.09 -5.01 -7.83
N VAL A 215 6.84 -4.71 -7.54
CA VAL A 215 5.68 -4.85 -8.43
C VAL A 215 4.96 -3.52 -8.45
N LEU A 216 4.87 -2.88 -9.61
CA LEU A 216 4.21 -1.59 -9.78
C LEU A 216 2.98 -1.75 -10.68
N VAL A 217 1.79 -1.44 -10.19
CA VAL A 217 0.51 -1.53 -10.92
C VAL A 217 0.03 -0.14 -11.30
N ARG A 218 -0.34 0.05 -12.56
CA ARG A 218 -0.87 1.28 -13.16
C ARG A 218 -2.16 1.00 -13.92
#